data_AF-A0A1L9TAG2-F1
#
_entry.id   AF-A0A1L9TAG2-F1
#
_cell.length_a   1.000
_cell.length_b   1.000
_cell.length_c   1.000
_cell.angle_alpha   90.00
_cell.angle_beta   90.00
_cell.angle_gamma   90.00
#
_symmetry.space_group_name_H-M   'P 1'
#
loop_
_entity.id
_entity.type
_entity.pdbx_description
1 polymer ?
#
loop_
_entity_poly.entity_id
_entity_poly.type
_entity_poly.pdbx_seq_one_letter_code
_entity_poly.pdbx_strand_id
1 'polypeptide(L)'
;SLPNHTFYQPLQSSLEDFGSDLKLPVIIWGNGGCEPWYVYGLKFRNFLGEVTSWGALAIATGAAFTDPEAYADSDSDASSVATDQDPEALADAIDWVFANAGKGAWQHIDHTRIGVWGQSCGGLEAYSAGAHDDRVSHLGIFNSGQLAANASKEVAGSITKPIFYILGGPGDVAYPNGERDYGFLPYTTAAWKGSHTLGHSEAFDVPYAGIPGVTGRKMLQWILRGDDSARQWFVGDAPHQLGYVNVTYQNLDRIHVSPIQ
;
A
#
# COMPACT_ATOMS: atom_id res chain seq x y z
N SER A 1 7.01 18.61 -10.94
CA SER A 1 6.49 17.37 -11.55
C SER A 1 7.05 16.19 -10.77
N LEU A 2 6.41 15.03 -10.84
CA LEU A 2 6.93 13.77 -10.29
C LEU A 2 7.05 12.77 -11.45
N PRO A 3 8.20 12.73 -12.15
CA PRO A 3 8.38 11.83 -13.28
C PRO A 3 8.38 10.36 -12.81
N ASN A 4 8.10 9.42 -13.73
CA ASN A 4 8.06 7.98 -13.43
C ASN A 4 7.11 7.59 -12.29
N HIS A 5 6.00 8.31 -12.15
CA HIS A 5 4.94 8.00 -11.20
C HIS A 5 3.58 8.11 -11.88
N THR A 6 2.62 7.33 -11.38
CA THR A 6 1.24 7.31 -11.86
C THR A 6 0.29 7.72 -10.74
N PHE A 7 -0.58 8.68 -11.03
CA PHE A 7 -1.55 9.23 -10.09
C PHE A 7 -2.92 8.59 -10.33
N TYR A 8 -3.53 8.08 -9.27
CA TYR A 8 -4.88 7.56 -9.23
C TYR A 8 -5.71 8.41 -8.28
N GLN A 9 -6.81 8.98 -8.74
CA GLN A 9 -7.73 9.74 -7.89
C GLN A 9 -9.13 9.75 -8.52
N PRO A 10 -10.17 10.07 -7.74
CA PRO A 10 -11.48 10.38 -8.28
C PRO A 10 -11.42 11.44 -9.37
N LEU A 11 -12.38 11.40 -10.30
CA LEU A 11 -12.51 12.42 -11.33
C LEU A 11 -12.70 13.80 -10.70
N GLN A 12 -12.13 14.83 -11.33
CA GLN A 12 -12.27 16.22 -10.88
C GLN A 12 -13.73 16.63 -10.68
N SER A 13 -14.62 16.20 -11.59
CA SER A 13 -16.06 16.47 -11.48
C SER A 13 -16.67 15.88 -10.21
N SER A 14 -16.19 14.71 -9.77
CA SER A 14 -16.63 14.13 -8.50
C SER A 14 -16.14 14.96 -7.31
N LEU A 15 -14.94 15.53 -7.39
CA LEU A 15 -14.43 16.43 -6.33
C LEU A 15 -15.27 17.71 -6.22
N GLU A 16 -15.78 18.23 -7.34
CA GLU A 16 -16.67 19.39 -7.38
C GLU A 16 -18.02 19.10 -6.71
N ASP A 17 -18.58 17.90 -6.89
CA ASP A 17 -19.85 17.48 -6.26
C ASP A 17 -19.78 17.40 -4.72
N PHE A 18 -18.61 17.08 -4.16
CA PHE A 18 -18.38 17.02 -2.71
C PHE A 18 -17.95 18.35 -2.08
N GLY A 19 -17.74 19.39 -2.91
CA GLY A 19 -17.35 20.73 -2.47
C GLY A 19 -15.86 20.87 -2.06
N SER A 20 -15.47 22.08 -1.67
CA SER A 20 -14.08 22.43 -1.29
C SER A 20 -13.54 21.71 -0.05
N ASP A 21 -14.44 21.08 0.70
CA ASP A 21 -14.14 20.48 2.00
C ASP A 21 -13.64 19.04 1.89
N LEU A 22 -13.87 18.39 0.73
CA LEU A 22 -13.34 17.05 0.48
C LEU A 22 -11.81 17.07 0.52
N LYS A 23 -11.25 16.26 1.41
CA LYS A 23 -9.80 16.04 1.49
C LYS A 23 -9.46 14.61 1.14
N LEU A 24 -8.55 14.46 0.18
CA LEU A 24 -8.01 13.18 -0.22
C LEU A 24 -6.76 12.87 0.62
N PRO A 25 -6.81 11.84 1.48
CA PRO A 25 -5.60 11.25 2.03
C PRO A 25 -4.79 10.59 0.91
N VAL A 26 -3.52 10.29 1.18
CA VAL A 26 -2.58 9.78 0.19
C VAL A 26 -2.13 8.37 0.52
N ILE A 27 -2.13 7.52 -0.50
CA ILE A 27 -1.49 6.21 -0.51
C ILE A 27 -0.30 6.27 -1.46
N ILE A 28 0.91 6.09 -0.94
CA ILE A 28 2.10 5.87 -1.77
C ILE A 28 2.21 4.36 -2.01
N TRP A 29 2.34 3.94 -3.26
CA TRP A 29 2.28 2.53 -3.64
C TRP A 29 3.54 2.06 -4.36
N GLY A 30 4.22 1.08 -3.78
CA GLY A 30 5.29 0.32 -4.42
C GLY A 30 4.75 -0.86 -5.23
N ASN A 31 5.10 -0.92 -6.52
CA ASN A 31 4.73 -2.03 -7.39
C ASN A 31 5.65 -3.25 -7.17
N GLY A 32 5.05 -4.44 -7.14
CA GLY A 32 5.82 -5.70 -7.17
C GLY A 32 6.45 -5.99 -8.54
N GLY A 33 7.24 -7.06 -8.63
CA GLY A 33 7.93 -7.49 -9.87
C GLY A 33 9.45 -7.43 -9.77
N CYS A 34 10.00 -6.65 -8.83
CA CYS A 34 11.43 -6.63 -8.47
C CYS A 34 12.38 -6.20 -9.61
N GLU A 35 11.85 -5.57 -10.65
CA GLU A 35 12.59 -5.14 -11.84
C GLU A 35 12.36 -3.64 -12.06
N PRO A 36 13.37 -2.77 -11.89
CA PRO A 36 13.24 -1.31 -11.88
C PRO A 36 12.95 -0.79 -13.28
N TRP A 37 13.42 -1.51 -14.31
CA TRP A 37 13.19 -1.22 -15.72
C TRP A 37 11.79 -1.67 -16.19
N TYR A 38 11.08 -2.46 -15.36
CA TYR A 38 9.74 -2.99 -15.61
C TYR A 38 8.70 -2.48 -14.60
N VAL A 39 8.89 -1.26 -14.07
CA VAL A 39 7.88 -0.62 -13.24
C VAL A 39 6.97 0.24 -14.11
N TYR A 40 5.85 -0.33 -14.55
CA TYR A 40 4.75 0.43 -15.14
C TYR A 40 3.69 0.70 -14.08
N GLY A 41 3.33 1.97 -13.90
CA GLY A 41 2.45 2.40 -12.81
C GLY A 41 1.00 1.92 -12.97
N LEU A 42 0.65 1.33 -14.12
CA LEU A 42 -0.64 0.70 -14.39
C LEU A 42 -0.76 -0.77 -13.96
N LYS A 43 0.29 -1.36 -13.37
CA LYS A 43 0.32 -2.77 -12.96
C LYS A 43 -0.81 -3.16 -12.02
N PHE A 44 -1.12 -2.32 -11.05
CA PHE A 44 -2.18 -2.57 -10.06
C PHE A 44 -3.41 -1.67 -10.28
N ARG A 45 -3.71 -1.30 -11.52
CA ARG A 45 -4.77 -0.31 -11.84
C ARG A 45 -6.14 -0.68 -11.30
N ASN A 46 -6.50 -1.96 -11.22
CA ASN A 46 -7.79 -2.40 -10.70
C ASN A 46 -7.88 -2.18 -9.19
N PHE A 47 -6.80 -2.50 -8.46
CA PHE A 47 -6.71 -2.26 -7.02
C PHE A 47 -6.63 -0.78 -6.68
N LEU A 48 -5.73 -0.04 -7.33
CA LEU A 48 -5.55 1.39 -7.08
C LEU A 48 -6.78 2.18 -7.52
N GLY A 49 -7.40 1.80 -8.64
CA GLY A 49 -8.67 2.37 -9.09
C GLY A 49 -9.82 2.10 -8.12
N GLU A 50 -9.96 0.87 -7.63
CA GLU A 50 -10.95 0.54 -6.59
C GLU A 50 -10.73 1.40 -5.36
N VAL A 51 -9.55 1.33 -4.73
CA VAL A 51 -9.30 2.02 -3.45
C VAL A 51 -9.46 3.53 -3.59
N THR A 52 -8.93 4.14 -4.65
CA THR A 52 -9.01 5.61 -4.82
C THR A 52 -10.42 6.10 -5.16
N SER A 53 -11.27 5.26 -5.74
CA SER A 53 -12.70 5.58 -5.93
C SER A 53 -13.44 5.84 -4.62
N TRP A 54 -12.88 5.40 -3.48
CA TRP A 54 -13.40 5.64 -2.12
C TRP A 54 -12.86 6.92 -1.46
N GLY A 55 -12.32 7.85 -2.25
CA GLY A 55 -11.89 9.16 -1.78
C GLY A 55 -10.47 9.15 -1.23
N ALA A 56 -9.51 8.76 -2.07
CA ALA A 56 -8.07 8.91 -1.82
C ALA A 56 -7.32 9.31 -3.10
N LEU A 57 -6.12 9.86 -2.92
CA LEU A 57 -5.09 9.86 -3.95
C LEU A 57 -4.20 8.64 -3.74
N ALA A 58 -3.86 7.92 -4.80
CA ALA A 58 -2.72 7.01 -4.80
C ALA A 58 -1.65 7.48 -5.79
N ILE A 59 -0.39 7.39 -5.38
CA ILE A 59 0.78 7.66 -6.22
C ILE A 59 1.57 6.36 -6.31
N ALA A 60 1.49 5.69 -7.46
CA ALA A 60 2.22 4.46 -7.73
C ALA A 60 3.55 4.75 -8.42
N THR A 61 4.58 4.00 -8.08
CA THR A 61 5.85 4.01 -8.83
C THR A 61 5.65 3.54 -10.26
N GLY A 62 6.46 4.06 -11.19
CA GLY A 62 6.39 3.74 -12.60
C GLY A 62 5.53 4.67 -13.44
N ALA A 63 5.92 4.84 -14.70
CA ALA A 63 5.18 5.64 -15.67
C ALA A 63 3.85 4.98 -16.03
N ALA A 64 2.82 5.80 -16.29
CA ALA A 64 1.49 5.30 -16.69
C ALA A 64 1.53 4.71 -18.11
N PHE A 65 2.45 5.18 -18.93
CA PHE A 65 2.69 4.72 -20.28
C PHE A 65 4.21 4.61 -20.48
N THR A 66 4.65 3.42 -20.88
CA THR A 66 5.99 3.18 -21.41
C THR A 66 5.86 3.11 -22.92
N ASP A 67 6.60 3.95 -23.65
CA ASP A 67 6.66 3.87 -25.11
C ASP A 67 7.30 2.53 -25.52
N PRO A 68 6.60 1.65 -26.24
CA PRO A 68 7.14 0.36 -26.67
C PRO A 68 8.40 0.47 -27.53
N GLU A 69 8.63 1.59 -28.22
CA GLU A 69 9.83 1.80 -29.07
C GLU A 69 11.03 2.34 -28.27
N ALA A 70 10.78 3.04 -27.16
CA ALA A 70 11.81 3.45 -26.19
C ALA A 70 12.06 2.37 -25.12
N TYR A 71 11.19 1.36 -25.04
CA TYR A 71 11.36 0.17 -24.22
C TYR A 71 12.46 -0.70 -24.82
N ALA A 72 13.70 -0.46 -24.40
CA ALA A 72 14.73 -1.47 -24.51
C ALA A 72 14.43 -2.54 -23.45
N ASP A 73 14.05 -3.73 -23.90
CA ASP A 73 14.18 -4.93 -23.08
C ASP A 73 15.66 -5.01 -22.70
N SER A 74 16.00 -4.59 -21.48
CA SER A 74 17.36 -4.79 -21.02
C SER A 74 17.54 -6.30 -20.96
N ASP A 75 18.46 -6.82 -21.78
CA ASP A 75 18.96 -8.20 -21.76
C ASP A 75 19.36 -8.55 -20.32
N SER A 76 18.38 -8.88 -19.50
CA SER A 76 18.56 -9.23 -18.10
C SER A 76 18.56 -10.73 -18.08
N ASP A 77 19.75 -11.25 -17.80
CA ASP A 77 19.98 -12.65 -17.56
C ASP A 77 18.96 -13.13 -16.51
N ALA A 78 18.05 -14.02 -16.91
CA ALA A 78 17.00 -14.60 -16.06
C ALA A 78 17.55 -15.37 -14.84
N SER A 79 18.88 -15.37 -14.64
CA SER A 79 19.60 -15.86 -13.48
C SER A 79 19.88 -14.80 -12.40
N SER A 80 19.62 -13.51 -12.65
CA SER A 80 19.76 -12.48 -11.62
C SER A 80 18.57 -12.51 -10.65
N VAL A 81 18.86 -12.67 -9.36
CA VAL A 81 17.83 -12.53 -8.32
C VAL A 81 17.41 -11.07 -8.37
N ALA A 82 16.19 -10.80 -8.82
CA ALA A 82 15.64 -9.48 -8.94
C ALA A 82 15.65 -8.77 -7.56
N THR A 83 16.68 -7.94 -7.30
CA THR A 83 16.87 -7.17 -6.06
C THR A 83 16.81 -5.66 -6.28
N ASP A 84 16.49 -5.23 -7.49
CA ASP A 84 16.56 -3.83 -7.90
C ASP A 84 15.26 -3.10 -7.49
N GLN A 85 15.14 -2.90 -6.18
CA GLN A 85 14.09 -2.10 -5.56
C GLN A 85 14.46 -0.62 -5.63
N ASP A 86 13.47 0.24 -5.80
CA ASP A 86 13.66 1.70 -5.78
C ASP A 86 12.82 2.34 -4.65
N PRO A 87 13.24 2.17 -3.38
CA PRO A 87 12.57 2.82 -2.27
C PRO A 87 12.69 4.35 -2.32
N GLU A 88 13.66 4.90 -3.05
CA GLU A 88 13.81 6.35 -3.23
C GLU A 88 12.64 6.92 -4.04
N ALA A 89 12.10 6.18 -5.03
CA ALA A 89 10.89 6.61 -5.74
C ALA A 89 9.69 6.81 -4.79
N LEU A 90 9.48 5.93 -3.80
CA LEU A 90 8.41 6.11 -2.81
C LEU A 90 8.69 7.32 -1.92
N ALA A 91 9.95 7.55 -1.53
CA ALA A 91 10.34 8.73 -0.77
C ALA A 91 10.12 10.03 -1.55
N ASP A 92 10.47 10.07 -2.84
CA ASP A 92 10.23 11.18 -3.76
C ASP A 92 8.73 11.49 -3.86
N ALA A 93 7.88 10.47 -3.87
CA ALA A 93 6.43 10.66 -3.86
C ALA A 93 5.93 11.28 -2.55
N ILE A 94 6.48 10.89 -1.40
CA ILE A 94 6.18 11.53 -0.10
C ILE A 94 6.62 13.00 -0.11
N ASP A 95 7.85 13.27 -0.57
CA ASP A 95 8.39 14.64 -0.71
C ASP A 95 7.53 15.51 -1.61
N TRP A 96 7.09 14.94 -2.74
CA TRP A 96 6.21 15.63 -3.68
C TRP A 96 4.88 16.00 -3.02
N VAL A 97 4.26 15.09 -2.27
CA VAL A 97 3.00 15.35 -1.57
C VAL A 97 3.16 16.50 -0.58
N PHE A 98 4.24 16.50 0.21
CA PHE A 98 4.53 17.58 1.15
C PHE A 98 4.76 18.92 0.45
N ALA A 99 5.43 18.90 -0.71
CA ALA A 99 5.69 20.11 -1.47
C ALA A 99 4.44 20.69 -2.15
N ASN A 100 3.48 19.86 -2.57
CA ASN A 100 2.39 20.25 -3.48
C ASN A 100 0.98 20.22 -2.87
N ALA A 101 0.71 19.38 -1.87
CA ALA A 101 -0.62 19.28 -1.28
C ALA A 101 -1.11 20.62 -0.74
N GLY A 102 -2.41 20.89 -0.92
CA GLY A 102 -3.04 22.14 -0.49
C GLY A 102 -2.78 23.33 -1.41
N LYS A 103 -2.12 23.15 -2.57
CA LYS A 103 -1.72 24.25 -3.47
C LYS A 103 -2.24 24.06 -4.89
N GLY A 104 -2.76 25.14 -5.49
CA GLY A 104 -3.15 25.17 -6.91
C GLY A 104 -4.09 24.02 -7.28
N ALA A 105 -3.70 23.24 -8.30
CA ALA A 105 -4.45 22.06 -8.76
C ALA A 105 -4.52 20.91 -7.74
N TRP A 106 -3.79 20.99 -6.62
CA TRP A 106 -3.63 19.97 -5.60
C TRP A 106 -4.23 20.38 -4.24
N GLN A 107 -5.11 21.39 -4.24
CA GLN A 107 -5.73 21.96 -3.04
C GLN A 107 -6.60 20.95 -2.24
N HIS A 108 -7.07 19.90 -2.90
CA HIS A 108 -7.89 18.82 -2.32
C HIS A 108 -7.06 17.72 -1.65
N ILE A 109 -5.73 17.72 -1.78
CA ILE A 109 -4.86 16.70 -1.15
C ILE A 109 -4.55 17.08 0.30
N ASP A 110 -4.63 16.12 1.21
CA ASP A 110 -4.24 16.24 2.62
C ASP A 110 -2.97 15.46 2.93
N HIS A 111 -1.84 16.16 3.04
CA HIS A 111 -0.55 15.56 3.37
C HIS A 111 -0.44 15.08 4.83
N THR A 112 -1.41 15.38 5.69
CA THR A 112 -1.38 14.91 7.10
C THR A 112 -1.80 13.44 7.22
N ARG A 113 -2.25 12.85 6.12
CA ARG A 113 -2.76 11.48 6.02
C ARG A 113 -2.04 10.73 4.92
N ILE A 114 -0.85 10.21 5.20
CA ILE A 114 -0.08 9.42 4.24
C ILE A 114 0.08 7.98 4.75
N GLY A 115 -0.27 7.00 3.92
CA GLY A 115 0.10 5.60 4.09
C GLY A 115 1.08 5.18 3.01
N VAL A 116 2.03 4.29 3.34
CA VAL A 116 2.95 3.71 2.35
C VAL A 116 2.69 2.22 2.26
N TRP A 117 2.23 1.79 1.10
CA TRP A 117 1.78 0.43 0.84
C TRP A 117 2.57 -0.16 -0.33
N GLY A 118 2.58 -1.48 -0.45
CA GLY A 118 3.13 -2.11 -1.64
C GLY A 118 2.94 -3.61 -1.68
N GLN A 119 3.12 -4.17 -2.88
CA GLN A 119 2.99 -5.60 -3.15
C GLN A 119 4.36 -6.22 -3.47
N SER A 120 4.63 -7.43 -2.97
CA SER A 120 5.90 -8.14 -3.25
C SER A 120 7.12 -7.27 -2.96
N CYS A 121 8.04 -7.04 -3.91
CA CYS A 121 9.15 -6.10 -3.76
C CYS A 121 8.72 -4.67 -3.40
N GLY A 122 7.57 -4.20 -3.87
CA GLY A 122 7.03 -2.91 -3.45
C GLY A 122 6.67 -2.86 -1.95
N GLY A 123 6.38 -4.01 -1.33
CA GLY A 123 6.20 -4.08 0.13
C GLY A 123 7.52 -3.91 0.90
N LEU A 124 8.64 -4.35 0.34
CA LEU A 124 9.98 -4.09 0.88
C LEU A 124 10.36 -2.62 0.73
N GLU A 125 10.03 -2.01 -0.41
CA GLU A 125 10.15 -0.56 -0.62
C GLU A 125 9.29 0.22 0.37
N ALA A 126 8.06 -0.25 0.65
CA ALA A 126 7.17 0.38 1.61
C ALA A 126 7.75 0.39 3.03
N TYR A 127 8.42 -0.68 3.45
CA TYR A 127 9.18 -0.67 4.71
C TYR A 127 10.28 0.39 4.67
N SER A 128 11.13 0.37 3.65
CA SER A 128 12.28 1.27 3.54
C SER A 128 11.88 2.75 3.52
N ALA A 129 10.85 3.10 2.76
CA ALA A 129 10.38 4.49 2.62
C ALA A 129 9.50 4.95 3.79
N GLY A 130 8.75 4.05 4.43
CA GLY A 130 7.69 4.45 5.37
C GLY A 130 7.93 4.14 6.84
N ALA A 131 8.75 3.15 7.18
CA ALA A 131 8.90 2.66 8.56
C ALA A 131 9.34 3.76 9.54
N HIS A 132 10.28 4.60 9.12
CA HIS A 132 10.92 5.61 9.97
C HIS A 132 10.73 7.06 9.47
N ASP A 133 9.90 7.28 8.46
CA ASP A 133 9.55 8.64 8.00
C ASP A 133 8.35 9.19 8.80
N ASP A 134 8.56 10.16 9.69
CA ASP A 134 7.51 10.70 10.58
C ASP A 134 6.26 11.25 9.87
N ARG A 135 6.34 11.48 8.56
CA ARG A 135 5.22 11.93 7.71
C ARG A 135 4.25 10.80 7.36
N VAL A 136 4.71 9.56 7.46
CA VAL A 136 3.93 8.35 7.14
C VAL A 136 3.24 7.84 8.38
N SER A 137 1.91 7.68 8.31
CA SER A 137 1.08 7.27 9.43
C SER A 137 1.01 5.75 9.64
N HIS A 138 1.16 4.95 8.57
CA HIS A 138 1.05 3.49 8.65
C HIS A 138 1.62 2.80 7.40
N LEU A 139 1.80 1.48 7.51
CA LEU A 139 2.28 0.61 6.43
C LEU A 139 1.23 -0.41 5.99
N GLY A 140 1.21 -0.71 4.69
CA GLY A 140 0.38 -1.75 4.09
C GLY A 140 1.23 -2.73 3.29
N ILE A 141 1.38 -3.95 3.78
CA ILE A 141 2.25 -4.97 3.22
C ILE A 141 1.38 -6.05 2.57
N PHE A 142 1.35 -6.06 1.24
CA PHE A 142 0.53 -6.98 0.46
C PHE A 142 1.39 -8.07 -0.17
N ASN A 143 1.10 -9.35 0.10
CA ASN A 143 1.80 -10.50 -0.47
C ASN A 143 3.33 -10.30 -0.48
N SER A 144 3.87 -9.90 0.68
CA SER A 144 5.23 -9.42 0.84
C SER A 144 5.75 -9.71 2.24
N GLY A 145 7.06 -9.54 2.42
CA GLY A 145 7.77 -9.54 3.68
C GLY A 145 9.28 -9.55 3.44
N GLN A 146 10.06 -9.18 4.47
CA GLN A 146 11.52 -9.15 4.42
C GLN A 146 12.08 -10.48 3.94
N LEU A 147 13.05 -10.48 3.02
CA LEU A 147 13.53 -11.72 2.37
C LEU A 147 14.29 -12.64 3.32
N ALA A 148 15.04 -12.07 4.27
CA ALA A 148 15.88 -12.80 5.21
C ALA A 148 15.36 -12.67 6.65
N ALA A 149 15.60 -13.68 7.48
CA ALA A 149 15.11 -13.69 8.86
C ALA A 149 15.73 -12.62 9.76
N ASN A 150 17.01 -12.27 9.53
CA ASN A 150 17.65 -11.14 10.21
C ASN A 150 17.01 -9.81 9.80
N ALA A 151 16.72 -9.63 8.50
CA ALA A 151 16.02 -8.44 8.01
C ALA A 151 14.61 -8.34 8.58
N SER A 152 13.85 -9.44 8.71
CA SER A 152 12.56 -9.43 9.41
C SER A 152 12.70 -8.94 10.86
N LYS A 153 13.69 -9.47 11.59
CA LYS A 153 13.92 -9.07 12.98
C LYS A 153 14.34 -7.62 13.12
N GLU A 154 15.21 -7.12 12.24
CA GLU A 154 15.73 -5.75 12.28
C GLU A 154 14.69 -4.73 11.79
N VAL A 155 14.08 -4.98 10.63
CA VAL A 155 13.12 -4.07 10.01
C VAL A 155 11.75 -4.20 10.66
N ALA A 156 11.09 -5.37 10.59
CA ALA A 156 9.75 -5.51 11.18
C ALA A 156 9.79 -5.34 12.71
N GLY A 157 10.84 -5.83 13.37
CA GLY A 157 11.03 -5.66 14.81
C GLY A 157 11.29 -4.24 15.30
N SER A 158 11.53 -3.27 14.40
CA SER A 158 11.67 -1.86 14.74
C SER A 158 10.43 -1.01 14.42
N ILE A 159 9.39 -1.60 13.83
CA ILE A 159 8.17 -0.88 13.44
C ILE A 159 7.38 -0.45 14.68
N THR A 160 7.20 0.85 14.85
CA THR A 160 6.40 1.47 15.92
C THR A 160 5.04 1.97 15.43
N LYS A 161 4.81 1.97 14.12
CA LYS A 161 3.59 2.48 13.47
C LYS A 161 2.58 1.38 13.22
N PRO A 162 1.29 1.71 13.04
CA PRO A 162 0.31 0.77 12.55
C PRO A 162 0.76 0.08 11.25
N ILE A 163 0.57 -1.23 11.17
CA ILE A 163 0.96 -2.04 10.02
C ILE A 163 -0.06 -3.12 9.70
N PHE A 164 -0.36 -3.29 8.41
CA PHE A 164 -1.37 -4.21 7.91
C PHE A 164 -0.74 -5.20 6.93
N TYR A 165 -0.85 -6.49 7.22
CA TYR A 165 -0.37 -7.57 6.36
C TYR A 165 -1.56 -8.26 5.67
N ILE A 166 -1.55 -8.26 4.35
CA ILE A 166 -2.52 -8.97 3.51
C ILE A 166 -1.73 -10.04 2.78
N LEU A 167 -1.88 -11.31 3.16
CA LEU A 167 -1.02 -12.40 2.68
C LEU A 167 -1.78 -13.40 1.79
N GLY A 168 -1.11 -13.89 0.74
CA GLY A 168 -1.68 -14.77 -0.28
C GLY A 168 -1.87 -16.23 0.13
N GLY A 169 -1.43 -16.57 1.35
CA GLY A 169 -1.52 -17.91 1.94
C GLY A 169 -0.37 -18.83 1.55
N PRO A 170 -0.37 -20.10 2.00
CA PRO A 170 0.78 -20.99 1.82
C PRO A 170 1.26 -21.22 0.38
N GLY A 171 0.42 -20.95 -0.63
CA GLY A 171 0.81 -21.02 -2.05
C GLY A 171 1.50 -19.77 -2.59
N ASP A 172 1.51 -18.67 -1.83
CA ASP A 172 2.23 -17.44 -2.15
C ASP A 172 3.69 -17.52 -1.68
N VAL A 173 4.63 -17.22 -2.58
CA VAL A 173 6.08 -17.22 -2.32
C VAL A 173 6.49 -16.30 -1.17
N ALA A 174 5.76 -15.20 -0.94
CA ALA A 174 6.05 -14.22 0.09
C ALA A 174 5.35 -14.52 1.42
N TYR A 175 4.41 -15.46 1.46
CA TYR A 175 3.67 -15.83 2.68
C TYR A 175 4.56 -16.13 3.90
N PRO A 176 5.61 -16.99 3.81
CA PRO A 176 6.47 -17.25 4.97
C PRO A 176 7.27 -16.02 5.41
N ASN A 177 7.46 -15.03 4.54
CA ASN A 177 8.12 -13.78 4.89
C ASN A 177 7.17 -12.87 5.68
N GLY A 178 5.95 -12.66 5.19
CA GLY A 178 4.95 -11.85 5.89
C GLY A 178 4.55 -12.43 7.25
N GLU A 179 4.39 -13.76 7.35
CA GLU A 179 4.16 -14.45 8.63
C GLU A 179 5.31 -14.22 9.62
N ARG A 180 6.56 -14.27 9.13
CA ARG A 180 7.75 -14.05 9.94
C ARG A 180 7.86 -12.60 10.39
N ASP A 181 7.65 -11.64 9.50
CA ASP A 181 7.66 -10.22 9.81
C ASP A 181 6.65 -9.88 10.91
N TYR A 182 5.40 -10.35 10.75
CA TYR A 182 4.36 -10.16 11.76
C TYR A 182 4.77 -10.73 13.13
N GLY A 183 5.41 -11.90 13.15
CA GLY A 183 5.91 -12.53 14.37
C GLY A 183 7.06 -11.77 15.06
N PHE A 184 7.77 -10.90 14.34
CA PHE A 184 8.85 -10.07 14.91
C PHE A 184 8.40 -8.69 15.37
N LEU A 185 7.19 -8.25 15.03
CA LEU A 185 6.68 -6.94 15.45
C LEU A 185 6.74 -6.80 16.98
N PRO A 186 7.12 -5.61 17.49
CA PRO A 186 6.99 -5.32 18.92
C PRO A 186 5.55 -5.58 19.38
N TYR A 187 5.39 -6.18 20.56
CA TYR A 187 4.06 -6.43 21.13
C TYR A 187 3.24 -5.16 21.36
N THR A 188 3.86 -3.98 21.29
CA THR A 188 3.23 -2.66 21.42
C THR A 188 2.70 -2.11 20.10
N THR A 189 3.13 -2.66 18.97
CA THR A 189 2.80 -2.18 17.64
C THR A 189 1.37 -2.56 17.30
N ALA A 190 0.57 -1.61 16.81
CA ALA A 190 -0.75 -1.89 16.30
C ALA A 190 -0.62 -2.64 14.96
N ALA A 191 -1.15 -3.85 14.89
CA ALA A 191 -0.97 -4.68 13.70
C ALA A 191 -2.20 -5.52 13.41
N TRP A 192 -2.46 -5.72 12.13
CA TRP A 192 -3.44 -6.66 11.63
C TRP A 192 -2.79 -7.53 10.55
N LYS A 193 -3.09 -8.82 10.55
CA LYS A 193 -2.69 -9.77 9.51
C LYS A 193 -3.88 -10.60 9.11
N GLY A 194 -4.15 -10.65 7.82
CA GLY A 194 -5.08 -11.58 7.21
C GLY A 194 -4.39 -12.37 6.12
N SER A 195 -4.54 -13.69 6.13
CA SER A 195 -4.13 -14.56 5.05
C SER A 195 -5.35 -15.16 4.33
N HIS A 196 -5.42 -14.96 3.02
CA HIS A 196 -6.32 -15.67 2.11
C HIS A 196 -5.54 -16.78 1.39
N THR A 197 -6.17 -17.53 0.46
CA THR A 197 -5.52 -18.67 -0.23
C THR A 197 -5.50 -18.51 -1.75
N LEU A 198 -5.40 -17.27 -2.23
CA LEU A 198 -5.52 -16.95 -3.66
C LEU A 198 -4.17 -16.94 -4.39
N GLY A 199 -3.05 -16.91 -3.65
CA GLY A 199 -1.72 -16.76 -4.25
C GLY A 199 -1.22 -15.32 -4.26
N HIS A 200 -0.13 -15.10 -5.00
CA HIS A 200 0.69 -13.90 -4.94
C HIS A 200 0.09 -12.68 -5.66
N SER A 201 -0.68 -12.88 -6.72
CA SER A 201 -1.16 -11.78 -7.61
C SER A 201 -2.63 -11.89 -8.02
N GLU A 202 -3.22 -13.06 -7.88
CA GLU A 202 -4.48 -13.48 -8.50
C GLU A 202 -5.68 -12.62 -8.09
N ALA A 203 -5.59 -11.93 -6.95
CA ALA A 203 -6.70 -11.14 -6.42
C ALA A 203 -6.70 -9.67 -6.87
N PHE A 204 -5.60 -9.15 -7.45
CA PHE A 204 -5.50 -7.72 -7.78
C PHE A 204 -6.19 -7.33 -9.09
N ASP A 205 -6.25 -8.26 -10.06
CA ASP A 205 -6.72 -7.98 -11.42
C ASP A 205 -8.20 -8.31 -11.66
N VAL A 206 -8.89 -8.89 -10.67
CA VAL A 206 -10.32 -9.16 -10.78
C VAL A 206 -11.15 -7.87 -10.59
N PRO A 207 -12.44 -7.84 -10.97
CA PRO A 207 -13.31 -6.70 -10.68
C PRO A 207 -13.28 -6.31 -9.20
N TYR A 208 -13.21 -5.01 -8.92
CA TYR A 208 -13.06 -4.44 -7.56
C TYR A 208 -11.83 -4.95 -6.79
N ALA A 209 -10.85 -5.53 -7.49
CA ALA A 209 -9.63 -6.12 -6.93
C ALA A 209 -9.86 -7.10 -5.76
N GLY A 210 -11.01 -7.79 -5.76
CA GLY A 210 -11.31 -8.90 -4.85
C GLY A 210 -10.99 -8.61 -3.38
N ILE A 211 -10.28 -9.55 -2.73
CA ILE A 211 -9.92 -9.45 -1.32
C ILE A 211 -9.01 -8.22 -1.05
N PRO A 212 -7.90 -7.98 -1.79
CA PRO A 212 -7.08 -6.79 -1.61
C PRO A 212 -7.85 -5.48 -1.73
N GLY A 213 -8.73 -5.33 -2.74
CA GLY A 213 -9.51 -4.11 -2.97
C GLY A 213 -10.46 -3.81 -1.82
N VAL A 214 -11.23 -4.81 -1.37
CA VAL A 214 -12.13 -4.65 -0.23
C VAL A 214 -11.35 -4.31 1.05
N THR A 215 -10.24 -5.00 1.33
CA THR A 215 -9.41 -4.72 2.51
C THR A 215 -8.75 -3.34 2.42
N GLY A 216 -8.19 -2.96 1.27
CA GLY A 216 -7.58 -1.65 1.03
C GLY A 216 -8.58 -0.51 1.21
N ARG A 217 -9.82 -0.68 0.73
CA ARG A 217 -10.92 0.25 1.01
C ARG A 217 -11.20 0.35 2.50
N LYS A 218 -11.27 -0.77 3.23
CA LYS A 218 -11.52 -0.76 4.68
C LYS A 218 -10.40 -0.09 5.45
N MET A 219 -9.15 -0.30 5.03
CA MET A 219 -7.99 0.41 5.58
C MET A 219 -8.13 1.90 5.32
N LEU A 220 -8.35 2.33 4.08
CA LEU A 220 -8.57 3.73 3.72
C LEU A 220 -9.64 4.39 4.60
N GLN A 221 -10.82 3.80 4.70
CA GLN A 221 -11.90 4.38 5.50
C GLN A 221 -11.49 4.53 6.96
N TRP A 222 -10.88 3.51 7.56
CA TRP A 222 -10.51 3.54 8.96
C TRP A 222 -9.30 4.44 9.25
N ILE A 223 -8.13 4.12 8.72
CA ILE A 223 -6.86 4.67 9.22
C ILE A 223 -6.38 5.90 8.45
N LEU A 224 -6.99 6.20 7.31
CA LEU A 224 -6.71 7.42 6.55
C LEU A 224 -7.84 8.44 6.70
N ARG A 225 -9.10 8.00 6.52
CA ARG A 225 -10.27 8.88 6.62
C ARG A 225 -10.80 9.06 8.04
N GLY A 226 -10.44 8.17 8.97
CA GLY A 226 -10.89 8.25 10.36
C GLY A 226 -12.30 7.74 10.62
N ASP A 227 -12.88 6.93 9.72
CA ASP A 227 -14.14 6.23 9.95
C ASP A 227 -13.92 5.05 10.90
N ASP A 228 -14.10 5.29 12.20
CA ASP A 228 -13.94 4.26 13.23
C ASP A 228 -14.94 3.09 13.08
N SER A 229 -16.06 3.28 12.38
CA SER A 229 -16.98 2.16 12.12
C SER A 229 -16.34 1.07 11.26
N ALA A 230 -15.40 1.43 10.39
CA ALA A 230 -14.66 0.48 9.57
C ALA A 230 -13.72 -0.42 10.39
N ARG A 231 -13.32 -0.02 11.61
CA ARG A 231 -12.54 -0.84 12.54
C ARG A 231 -13.22 -2.18 12.84
N GLN A 232 -14.54 -2.20 12.93
CA GLN A 232 -15.31 -3.41 13.24
C GLN A 232 -15.08 -4.53 12.23
N TRP A 233 -14.78 -4.17 10.98
CA TRP A 233 -14.43 -5.15 9.95
C TRP A 233 -13.13 -5.89 10.31
N PHE A 234 -12.12 -5.21 10.86
CA PHE A 234 -10.82 -5.82 11.18
C PHE A 234 -10.82 -6.70 12.43
N VAL A 235 -11.71 -6.42 13.39
CA VAL A 235 -11.78 -7.16 14.67
C VAL A 235 -12.89 -8.21 14.73
N GLY A 236 -13.78 -8.24 13.74
CA GLY A 236 -14.91 -9.17 13.66
C GLY A 236 -14.74 -10.27 12.60
N ASP A 237 -15.85 -10.94 12.26
CA ASP A 237 -15.87 -12.10 11.35
C ASP A 237 -15.94 -11.73 9.85
N ALA A 238 -16.17 -10.46 9.53
CA ALA A 238 -16.31 -9.99 8.15
C ALA A 238 -15.13 -10.36 7.22
N PRO A 239 -13.85 -10.39 7.67
CA PRO A 239 -12.75 -10.85 6.82
C PRO A 239 -12.86 -12.34 6.48
N HIS A 240 -13.32 -13.18 7.41
CA HIS A 240 -13.54 -14.61 7.13
C HIS A 240 -14.63 -14.81 6.09
N GLN A 241 -15.71 -14.01 6.15
CA GLN A 241 -16.77 -14.02 5.14
C GLN A 241 -16.28 -13.57 3.76
N LEU A 242 -15.27 -12.69 3.72
CA LEU A 242 -14.63 -12.25 2.49
C LEU A 242 -13.69 -13.32 1.90
N GLY A 243 -13.21 -14.28 2.70
CA GLY A 243 -12.33 -15.36 2.26
C GLY A 243 -10.96 -15.42 2.93
N TYR A 244 -10.73 -14.65 4.00
CA TYR A 244 -9.57 -14.86 4.85
C TYR A 244 -9.71 -16.15 5.66
N VAL A 245 -8.66 -16.97 5.69
CA VAL A 245 -8.63 -18.25 6.42
C VAL A 245 -7.86 -18.15 7.75
N ASN A 246 -7.03 -17.13 7.90
CA ASN A 246 -6.30 -16.85 9.12
C ASN A 246 -6.25 -15.33 9.34
N VAL A 247 -6.85 -14.88 10.43
CA VAL A 247 -6.85 -13.46 10.83
C VAL A 247 -6.27 -13.35 12.23
N THR A 248 -5.33 -12.42 12.42
CA THR A 248 -4.72 -12.12 13.72
C THR A 248 -4.51 -10.62 13.81
N TYR A 249 -4.64 -10.06 15.02
CA TYR A 249 -4.37 -8.65 15.25
C TYR A 249 -3.87 -8.38 16.67
N GLN A 250 -3.23 -7.24 16.87
CA GLN A 250 -2.78 -6.75 18.17
C GLN A 250 -2.87 -5.21 18.24
N ASN A 251 -3.21 -4.68 19.42
CA ASN A 251 -3.24 -3.25 19.75
C ASN A 251 -4.00 -2.34 18.76
N LEU A 252 -5.01 -2.84 18.04
CA LEU A 252 -5.79 -2.04 17.09
C LEU A 252 -6.65 -0.96 17.77
N ASP A 253 -6.87 -1.07 19.07
CA ASP A 253 -7.47 -0.04 19.93
C ASP A 253 -6.58 1.20 20.10
N ARG A 254 -5.27 1.11 19.84
CA ARG A 254 -4.34 2.25 19.92
C ARG A 254 -4.37 3.16 18.70
N ILE A 255 -5.06 2.75 17.64
CA ILE A 255 -5.19 3.56 16.42
C ILE A 255 -6.32 4.56 16.63
N HIS A 256 -5.97 5.84 16.68
CA HIS A 256 -6.91 6.94 16.75
C HIS A 256 -6.65 7.91 15.61
N VAL A 257 -7.62 8.03 14.70
CA VAL A 257 -7.53 8.90 13.54
C VAL A 257 -8.73 9.82 13.56
N SER A 258 -8.49 11.13 13.58
CA SER A 258 -9.58 12.09 13.49
C SER A 258 -10.32 11.92 12.15
N PRO A 259 -11.65 12.02 12.09
CA PRO A 259 -12.36 11.98 10.82
C PRO A 259 -11.98 13.16 9.91
N ILE A 260 -11.92 12.91 8.60
CA ILE A 260 -11.86 13.94 7.55
C ILE A 260 -13.07 13.82 6.62
N GLN A 261 -13.46 14.94 6.02
CA GLN A 261 -14.60 15.03 5.10
C GLN A 261 -14.30 14.45 3.73
#